data_AF-A0AAW2KQ23-F1
#
_entry.id   AF-A0AAW2KQ23-F1
#
_cell.length_a   1.000
_cell.length_b   1.000
_cell.length_c   1.000
_cell.angle_alpha   90.00
_cell.angle_beta   90.00
_cell.angle_gamma   90.00
#
_symmetry.space_group_name_H-M   'P 1'
#
loop_
_entity.id
_entity.type
_entity.pdbx_description
1 polymer ?
#
loop_
_entity_poly.entity_id
_entity_poly.type
_entity_poly.pdbx_seq_one_letter_code
_entity_poly.pdbx_strand_id
1 'polypeptide(L)'
;MEDWDQETLEKVVASKSNEYNKNKPTDIVCKYFLEAVEKKQYGWFWVCPNGGKECHYRHALPPGYVLKSQMKALLEEESEKIPIEEEIENQRAKITSTTPMTPELFMQWKTRKMEEREASLAAQRAERAKNDRMRHVHFCEYLKSYLAVLLICL
;
A
#
# COMPACT_ATOMS: atom_id res chain seq x y z
N MET A 1 24.67 7.56 0.82
CA MET A 1 23.60 7.28 1.79
C MET A 1 23.75 5.80 2.08
N GLU A 2 24.26 5.46 3.26
CA GLU A 2 24.49 4.05 3.65
C GLU A 2 23.14 3.36 3.69
N ASP A 3 22.97 2.37 2.82
CA ASP A 3 21.76 1.57 2.69
C ASP A 3 21.64 0.74 3.97
N TRP A 4 20.59 0.98 4.76
CA TRP A 4 20.33 0.13 5.92
C TRP A 4 19.90 -1.23 5.40
N ASP A 5 20.85 -2.17 5.34
CA ASP A 5 20.59 -3.53 4.89
C ASP A 5 19.44 -4.14 5.69
N GLN A 6 18.54 -4.86 4.99
CA GLN A 6 17.34 -5.49 5.56
C GLN A 6 17.63 -6.29 6.85
N GLU A 7 18.80 -6.93 6.93
CA GLU A 7 19.25 -7.67 8.10
C GLU A 7 19.48 -6.78 9.34
N THR A 8 20.00 -5.56 9.16
CA THR A 8 20.19 -4.59 10.25
C THR A 8 18.85 -4.05 10.75
N LEU A 9 17.89 -3.84 9.85
CA LEU A 9 16.52 -3.46 10.20
C LEU A 9 15.84 -4.57 11.02
N GLU A 10 15.96 -5.82 10.58
CA GLU A 10 15.42 -6.98 11.31
C GLU A 10 16.02 -7.14 12.70
N LYS A 11 17.34 -6.91 12.86
CA LYS A 11 18.02 -6.92 14.17
C LYS A 11 17.51 -5.82 15.10
N VAL A 12 17.27 -4.61 14.59
CA VAL A 12 16.72 -3.50 15.39
C VAL A 12 15.26 -3.73 15.76
N VAL A 13 14.46 -4.31 14.86
CA VAL A 13 13.07 -4.68 15.14
C VAL A 13 13.00 -5.80 16.17
N ALA A 14 13.84 -6.82 16.06
CA ALA A 14 13.90 -7.92 17.01
C ALA A 14 14.36 -7.47 18.42
N SER A 15 15.39 -6.63 18.50
CA SER A 15 15.89 -6.11 19.79
C SER A 15 14.83 -5.25 20.49
N LYS A 16 14.14 -4.39 19.75
CA LYS A 16 13.06 -3.55 20.26
C LYS A 16 11.81 -4.36 20.61
N SER A 17 11.47 -5.40 19.84
CA SER A 17 10.37 -6.32 20.16
C SER A 17 10.63 -7.09 21.47
N ASN A 18 11.86 -7.55 21.70
CA ASN A 18 12.22 -8.29 22.91
C ASN A 18 12.21 -7.43 24.17
N GLU A 19 12.60 -6.15 24.07
CA GLU A 19 12.57 -5.21 25.20
C GLU A 19 11.13 -4.92 25.68
N TYR A 20 10.16 -4.87 24.77
CA TYR A 20 8.74 -4.67 25.09
C TYR A 20 8.03 -5.96 25.55
N ASN A 21 8.54 -7.14 25.20
CA ASN A 21 7.91 -8.43 25.55
C ASN A 21 8.23 -8.94 26.96
N LYS A 22 9.24 -8.38 27.66
CA LYS A 22 9.60 -8.85 29.02
C LYS A 22 8.48 -8.73 30.06
N ASN A 23 7.44 -7.93 29.79
CA ASN A 23 6.34 -7.67 30.72
C ASN A 23 5.01 -8.38 30.37
N LYS A 24 4.96 -9.26 29.35
CA LYS A 24 3.71 -9.94 28.94
C LYS A 24 3.95 -11.44 28.68
N PRO A 25 3.67 -12.32 29.66
CA PRO A 25 4.06 -13.73 29.62
C PRO A 25 3.17 -14.65 28.76
N THR A 26 2.16 -14.13 28.03
CA THR A 26 1.23 -14.98 27.25
C THR A 26 1.26 -14.69 25.75
N ASP A 27 1.36 -15.77 24.96
CA ASP A 27 1.22 -15.75 23.50
C ASP A 27 -0.23 -15.60 23.02
N ILE A 28 -1.18 -15.52 23.96
CA ILE A 28 -2.62 -15.43 23.69
C ILE A 28 -2.98 -13.96 23.40
N VAL A 29 -3.69 -13.75 22.29
CA VAL A 29 -4.19 -12.42 21.89
C VAL A 29 -5.40 -12.05 22.73
N CYS A 30 -5.48 -10.79 23.16
CA CYS A 30 -6.64 -10.29 23.90
C CYS A 30 -7.93 -10.34 23.04
N LYS A 31 -9.02 -10.89 23.60
CA LYS A 31 -10.33 -10.94 22.93
C LYS A 31 -10.84 -9.55 22.53
N TYR A 32 -10.75 -8.58 23.45
CA TYR A 32 -11.21 -7.20 23.21
C TYR A 32 -10.39 -6.49 22.13
N PHE A 33 -9.14 -6.89 21.96
CA PHE A 33 -8.29 -6.38 20.89
C PHE A 33 -8.76 -6.89 19.53
N LEU A 34 -9.11 -8.18 19.40
CA LEU A 34 -9.69 -8.71 18.15
C LEU A 34 -10.98 -7.97 17.77
N GLU A 35 -11.87 -7.71 18.73
CA GLU A 35 -13.10 -6.95 18.51
C GLU A 35 -12.84 -5.50 18.07
N ALA A 36 -11.84 -4.84 18.64
CA ALA A 36 -11.46 -3.47 18.29
C ALA A 36 -10.85 -3.38 16.88
N VAL A 37 -10.05 -4.38 16.49
CA VAL A 37 -9.45 -4.46 15.15
C VAL A 37 -10.53 -4.75 14.11
N GLU A 38 -11.49 -5.63 14.38
CA GLU A 38 -12.65 -5.86 13.51
C GLU A 38 -13.50 -4.59 13.31
N LYS A 39 -13.71 -3.81 14.38
CA LYS A 39 -14.44 -2.54 14.34
C LYS A 39 -13.61 -1.36 13.80
N LYS A 40 -12.34 -1.58 13.44
CA LYS A 40 -11.38 -0.54 13.02
C LYS A 40 -11.20 0.58 14.05
N GLN A 41 -11.48 0.32 15.34
CA GLN A 41 -11.33 1.27 16.45
C GLN A 41 -9.98 1.11 17.16
N TYR A 42 -8.97 0.62 16.45
CA TYR A 42 -7.61 0.46 16.98
C TYR A 42 -6.79 1.73 16.71
N GLY A 43 -5.93 2.11 17.64
CA GLY A 43 -5.10 3.32 17.49
C GLY A 43 -4.45 3.74 18.79
N TRP A 44 -3.72 4.86 18.74
CA TRP A 44 -2.94 5.38 19.86
C TRP A 44 -3.78 5.68 21.13
N PHE A 45 -5.07 5.94 20.96
CA PHE A 45 -6.00 6.21 22.07
C PHE A 45 -6.84 5.00 22.50
N TRP A 46 -6.66 3.83 21.89
CA TRP A 46 -7.42 2.65 22.28
C TRP A 46 -6.83 2.02 23.54
N VAL A 47 -7.64 1.92 24.60
CA VAL A 47 -7.29 1.29 25.87
C VAL A 47 -8.09 0.02 26.02
N CYS A 48 -7.40 -1.09 26.26
CA CYS A 48 -8.05 -2.38 26.49
C CYS A 48 -8.93 -2.32 27.77
N PRO A 49 -10.21 -2.73 27.72
CA PRO A 49 -11.08 -2.74 28.90
C PRO A 49 -10.65 -3.78 29.96
N ASN A 50 -9.77 -4.72 29.61
CA ASN A 50 -9.23 -5.75 30.50
C ASN A 50 -7.91 -5.33 31.19
N GLY A 51 -7.81 -4.07 31.60
CA GLY A 51 -6.64 -3.54 32.34
C GLY A 51 -5.68 -2.66 31.53
N GLY A 52 -6.10 -2.14 30.37
CA GLY A 52 -5.36 -1.12 29.61
C GLY A 52 -3.93 -1.54 29.26
N LYS A 53 -2.94 -0.90 29.90
CA LYS A 53 -1.50 -1.20 29.72
C LYS A 53 -1.06 -2.47 30.45
N GLU A 54 -1.77 -2.86 31.50
CA GLU A 54 -1.52 -4.04 32.34
C GLU A 54 -2.28 -5.29 31.89
N CYS A 55 -2.93 -5.25 30.73
CA CYS A 55 -3.55 -6.46 30.17
C CYS A 55 -2.49 -7.56 30.05
N HIS A 56 -2.83 -8.72 30.63
CA HIS A 56 -2.00 -9.93 30.66
C HIS A 56 -1.81 -10.56 29.27
N TYR A 57 -2.72 -10.25 28.35
CA TYR A 57 -2.78 -10.77 26.98
C TYR A 57 -2.10 -9.83 25.97
N ARG A 58 -1.64 -10.40 24.86
CA ARG A 58 -0.92 -9.67 23.81
C ARG A 58 -1.88 -8.77 23.00
N HIS A 59 -1.50 -7.51 22.82
CA HIS A 59 -2.21 -6.52 21.98
C HIS A 59 -1.54 -6.35 20.60
N ALA A 60 -1.22 -7.46 19.97
CA ALA A 60 -0.68 -7.48 18.62
C ALA A 60 -1.24 -8.69 17.89
N LEU A 61 -1.52 -8.52 16.59
CA LEU A 61 -1.88 -9.66 15.76
C LEU A 61 -0.65 -10.59 15.63
N PRO A 62 -0.83 -11.90 15.76
CA PRO A 62 0.21 -12.86 15.40
C PRO A 62 0.60 -12.68 13.92
N PRO A 63 1.87 -12.90 13.57
CA PRO A 63 2.29 -12.87 12.17
C PRO A 63 1.48 -13.90 11.37
N GLY A 64 0.80 -13.45 10.30
CA GLY A 64 -0.04 -14.29 9.45
C GLY A 64 -1.54 -14.32 9.80
N TYR A 65 -2.02 -13.59 10.82
CA TYR A 65 -3.46 -13.49 11.08
C TYR A 65 -4.13 -12.54 10.08
N VAL A 66 -4.90 -13.09 9.14
CA VAL A 66 -5.70 -12.31 8.19
C VAL A 66 -7.10 -12.10 8.76
N LEU A 67 -7.53 -10.83 8.85
CA LEU A 67 -8.89 -10.51 9.28
C LEU A 67 -9.92 -11.02 8.28
N LYS A 68 -11.03 -11.56 8.78
CA LYS A 68 -12.16 -12.05 7.96
C LYS A 68 -12.70 -10.99 7.00
N SER A 69 -12.68 -9.72 7.40
CA SER A 69 -13.11 -8.58 6.57
C SER A 69 -12.16 -8.29 5.41
N GLN A 70 -10.85 -8.49 5.59
CA GLN A 70 -9.86 -8.32 4.52
C GLN A 70 -9.86 -9.51 3.57
N MET A 71 -10.02 -10.74 4.09
CA MET A 71 -10.20 -11.92 3.23
C MET A 71 -11.42 -11.79 2.33
N LYS A 72 -12.55 -11.29 2.85
CA LYS A 72 -13.75 -11.11 2.05
C LYS A 72 -13.53 -10.11 0.90
N ALA A 73 -12.86 -8.98 1.18
CA ALA A 73 -12.56 -7.98 0.15
C ALA A 73 -11.62 -8.52 -0.93
N LEU A 74 -10.60 -9.31 -0.55
CA LEU A 74 -9.68 -9.92 -1.50
C LEU A 74 -10.35 -10.99 -2.36
N LEU A 75 -11.23 -11.80 -1.78
CA LEU A 75 -12.00 -12.81 -2.51
C LEU A 75 -13.02 -12.19 -3.47
N GLU A 76 -13.64 -11.06 -3.08
CA GLU A 76 -14.55 -10.31 -3.94
C GLU A 76 -13.80 -9.72 -5.14
N GLU A 77 -12.63 -9.10 -4.93
CA GLU A 77 -11.77 -8.59 -6.01
C GLU A 77 -11.26 -9.70 -6.94
N GLU A 78 -10.96 -10.88 -6.41
CA GLU A 78 -10.56 -12.03 -7.23
C GLU A 78 -11.73 -12.58 -8.06
N SER A 79 -12.94 -12.62 -7.48
CA SER A 79 -14.14 -13.11 -8.16
C SER A 79 -14.67 -12.17 -9.24
N GLU A 80 -14.42 -10.87 -9.14
CA GLU A 80 -14.82 -9.87 -10.14
C GLU A 80 -13.90 -9.87 -11.38
N LYS A 81 -12.74 -10.53 -11.30
CA LYS A 81 -11.87 -10.74 -12.47
C LYS A 81 -12.48 -11.85 -13.31
N ILE A 82 -13.27 -11.45 -14.31
CA ILE A 82 -13.69 -12.32 -15.41
C ILE A 82 -12.45 -13.09 -15.89
N PRO A 83 -12.50 -14.42 -16.01
CA PRO A 83 -11.37 -15.20 -16.48
C PRO A 83 -10.92 -14.70 -17.84
N ILE A 84 -9.60 -14.69 -18.07
CA ILE A 84 -8.98 -14.13 -19.28
C ILE A 84 -9.56 -14.80 -20.54
N GLU A 85 -9.91 -16.08 -20.42
CA GLU A 85 -10.54 -16.90 -21.46
C GLU A 85 -11.89 -16.33 -21.91
N GLU A 86 -12.78 -16.00 -20.98
CA GLU A 86 -14.10 -15.43 -21.31
C GLU A 86 -13.97 -14.02 -21.91
N GLU A 87 -13.00 -13.23 -21.44
CA GLU A 87 -12.72 -11.91 -22.03
C GLU A 87 -12.22 -12.05 -23.49
N ILE A 88 -11.35 -13.03 -23.78
CA ILE A 88 -10.87 -13.29 -25.15
C ILE A 88 -12.03 -13.71 -26.06
N GLU A 89 -12.92 -14.60 -25.61
CA GLU A 89 -14.08 -15.04 -26.41
C GLU A 89 -15.06 -13.89 -26.69
N ASN A 90 -15.34 -13.06 -25.68
CA ASN A 90 -16.16 -11.85 -25.83
C ASN A 90 -15.55 -10.86 -26.84
N GLN A 91 -14.23 -10.67 -26.80
CA GLN A 91 -13.54 -9.80 -27.75
C GLN A 91 -13.56 -10.39 -29.17
N ARG A 92 -13.35 -11.70 -29.33
CA ARG A 92 -13.46 -12.38 -30.64
C ARG A 92 -14.85 -12.25 -31.23
N ALA A 93 -15.90 -12.41 -30.43
CA ALA A 93 -17.29 -12.25 -30.86
C ALA A 93 -17.62 -10.82 -31.33
N LYS A 94 -16.94 -9.80 -30.77
CA LYS A 94 -17.11 -8.40 -31.16
C LYS A 94 -16.33 -8.01 -32.42
N ILE A 95 -15.29 -8.77 -32.81
CA ILE A 95 -14.48 -8.48 -34.00
C ILE A 95 -15.28 -8.85 -35.26
N THR A 96 -15.70 -7.83 -36.01
CA THR A 96 -16.50 -8.00 -37.26
C THR A 96 -15.62 -8.17 -38.51
N SER A 97 -14.38 -7.64 -38.52
CA SER A 97 -13.47 -7.72 -39.67
C SER A 97 -12.06 -8.09 -39.24
N THR A 98 -11.47 -9.08 -39.92
CA THR A 98 -10.08 -9.49 -39.74
C THR A 98 -9.22 -9.04 -40.91
N THR A 99 -8.25 -8.16 -40.64
CA THR A 99 -7.24 -7.78 -41.64
C THR A 99 -6.09 -8.78 -41.58
N PRO A 100 -5.68 -9.41 -42.70
CA PRO A 100 -4.54 -10.32 -42.70
C PRO A 100 -3.27 -9.54 -42.34
N MET A 101 -2.52 -10.06 -41.36
CA MET A 101 -1.30 -9.42 -40.88
C MET A 101 -0.19 -9.61 -41.92
N THR A 102 0.13 -8.57 -42.69
CA THR A 102 1.31 -8.57 -43.57
C THR A 102 2.54 -8.03 -42.82
N PRO A 103 3.77 -8.40 -43.23
CA PRO A 103 4.99 -7.92 -42.55
C PRO A 103 5.11 -6.40 -42.51
N GLU A 104 4.69 -5.71 -43.56
CA GLU A 104 4.71 -4.25 -43.66
C GLU A 104 3.78 -3.58 -42.64
N LEU A 105 2.55 -4.10 -42.52
CA LEU A 105 1.57 -3.63 -41.54
C LEU A 105 2.03 -3.91 -40.10
N PHE A 106 2.68 -5.06 -39.87
CA PHE A 106 3.25 -5.39 -38.56
C PHE A 106 4.34 -4.40 -38.16
N MET A 107 5.24 -4.03 -39.08
CA MET A 107 6.29 -3.05 -38.79
C MET A 107 5.70 -1.67 -38.48
N GLN A 108 4.71 -1.21 -39.24
CA GLN A 108 4.01 0.05 -38.95
C GLN A 108 3.30 0.02 -37.58
N TRP A 109 2.61 -1.09 -37.28
CA TRP A 109 1.95 -1.28 -35.99
C TRP A 109 2.96 -1.29 -34.82
N LYS A 110 4.10 -1.96 -35.01
CA LYS A 110 5.17 -2.06 -34.01
C LYS A 110 5.75 -0.68 -33.70
N THR A 111 6.10 0.09 -34.73
CA THR A 111 6.59 1.46 -34.56
C THR A 111 5.58 2.31 -33.79
N ARG A 112 4.31 2.30 -34.21
CA ARG A 112 3.23 3.01 -33.52
C ARG A 112 3.11 2.61 -32.04
N LYS A 113 3.22 1.32 -31.73
CA LYS A 113 3.14 0.83 -30.34
C LYS A 113 4.36 1.16 -29.49
N MET A 114 5.55 1.21 -30.07
CA MET A 114 6.73 1.69 -29.35
C MET A 114 6.61 3.18 -29.02
N GLU A 115 6.19 4.01 -29.98
CA GLU A 115 5.98 5.44 -29.78
C GLU A 115 4.90 5.72 -28.72
N GLU A 116 3.78 5.00 -28.74
CA GLU A 116 2.71 5.10 -27.73
C GLU A 116 3.23 4.76 -26.32
N ARG A 117 4.07 3.72 -26.21
CA ARG A 117 4.68 3.32 -24.94
C ARG A 117 5.67 4.37 -24.43
N GLU A 118 6.52 4.89 -25.31
CA GLU A 118 7.49 5.93 -24.95
C GLU A 118 6.80 7.24 -24.54
N ALA A 119 5.75 7.64 -25.26
CA ALA A 119 4.94 8.81 -24.90
C ALA A 119 4.25 8.62 -23.54
N SER A 120 3.69 7.44 -23.26
CA SER A 120 3.09 7.12 -21.96
C SER A 120 4.12 7.17 -20.82
N LEU A 121 5.32 6.62 -21.03
CA LEU A 121 6.40 6.68 -20.04
C LEU A 121 6.90 8.11 -19.83
N ALA A 122 7.01 8.91 -20.89
CA ALA A 122 7.39 10.31 -20.80
C ALA A 122 6.33 11.13 -20.03
N ALA A 123 5.04 10.88 -20.26
CA ALA A 123 3.95 11.50 -19.53
C ALA A 123 3.98 11.13 -18.03
N GLN A 124 4.18 9.84 -17.70
CA GLN A 124 4.31 9.40 -16.31
C GLN A 124 5.52 10.03 -15.61
N ARG A 125 6.67 10.15 -16.29
CA ARG A 125 7.85 10.83 -15.74
C ARG A 125 7.61 12.31 -15.53
N ALA A 126 6.95 12.98 -16.47
CA ALA A 126 6.60 14.39 -16.35
C ALA A 126 5.62 14.63 -15.19
N GLU A 127 4.64 13.75 -15.01
CA GLU A 127 3.66 13.85 -13.92
C GLU A 127 4.31 13.59 -12.56
N ARG A 128 5.23 12.61 -12.46
CA ARG A 128 6.04 12.41 -11.26
C ARG A 128 6.87 13.63 -10.92
N ALA A 129 7.55 14.23 -11.91
CA ALA A 129 8.33 15.44 -11.71
C ALA A 129 7.49 16.65 -11.27
N LYS A 130 6.26 16.78 -11.79
CA LYS A 130 5.30 17.80 -11.32
C LYS A 130 4.86 17.53 -9.88
N ASN A 131 4.53 16.28 -9.54
CA ASN A 131 4.13 15.92 -8.19
C ASN A 131 5.27 16.16 -7.17
N ASP A 132 6.50 15.81 -7.52
CA ASP A 132 7.68 16.07 -6.68
C ASP A 132 7.90 17.57 -6.49
N ARG A 133 7.74 18.37 -7.55
CA ARG A 133 7.77 19.84 -7.47
C ARG A 133 6.65 20.37 -6.57
N MET A 134 5.43 19.87 -6.72
CA MET A 134 4.26 20.26 -5.92
C MET A 134 4.50 19.97 -4.43
N ARG A 135 5.03 18.79 -4.11
CA ARG A 135 5.39 18.38 -2.74
C ARG A 135 6.45 19.28 -2.15
N HIS A 136 7.48 19.65 -2.93
CA HIS A 136 8.52 20.55 -2.47
C HIS A 136 7.99 21.96 -2.21
N VAL A 137 7.13 22.48 -3.09
CA VAL A 137 6.48 23.79 -2.90
C VAL A 137 5.58 23.77 -1.66
N HIS A 138 4.76 22.74 -1.48
CA HIS A 138 3.90 22.61 -0.32
C HIS A 138 4.70 22.50 0.99
N PHE A 139 5.82 21.77 0.98
CA PHE A 139 6.71 21.69 2.13
C PHE A 139 7.36 23.04 2.46
N CYS A 140 7.77 23.80 1.45
CA CYS A 140 8.35 25.14 1.63
C CYS A 140 7.33 26.13 2.20
N GLU A 141 6.10 26.15 1.67
CA GLU A 141 5.02 26.99 2.20
C GLU A 141 4.66 26.62 3.64
N TYR A 142 4.61 25.32 3.96
CA TYR A 142 4.38 24.87 5.33
C TYR A 142 5.47 25.37 6.29
N LEU A 143 6.75 25.25 5.92
CA LEU A 143 7.87 25.76 6.72
C LEU A 143 7.81 27.28 6.91
N LYS A 144 7.49 28.05 5.86
CA LYS A 144 7.32 29.51 5.97
C LYS A 144 6.21 29.88 6.94
N SER A 145 5.07 29.20 6.87
CA SER A 145 3.95 29.43 7.78
C SER A 145 4.33 29.14 9.23
N TYR A 146 5.07 28.04 9.46
CA TYR A 146 5.51 27.65 10.80
C TYR A 146 6.53 28.65 11.38
N LEU A 147 7.46 29.14 10.56
CA LEU A 147 8.42 30.16 10.97
C LEU A 147 7.73 31.50 11.29
N ALA A 148 6.74 31.89 10.48
CA ALA A 148 5.98 33.11 10.70
C ALA A 148 5.21 33.08 12.02
N VAL A 149 4.57 31.95 12.34
CA VAL A 149 3.89 31.76 13.63
C VAL A 149 4.89 31.80 14.80
N LEU A 150 6.06 31.18 14.65
CA LEU A 150 7.11 31.20 15.68
C LEU A 150 7.63 32.63 15.94
N LEU A 151 7.78 33.44 14.89
CA LEU A 151 8.22 34.83 14.97
C LEU A 151 7.18 35.77 15.58
N ILE A 152 5.89 35.47 15.46
CA ILE A 152 4.81 36.27 16.07
C ILE A 152 4.64 35.93 17.56
N CYS A 153 5.02 34.73 17.99
CA CYS A 153 4.86 34.25 19.36
C CYS A 153 6.08 34.50 20.27
N LEU A 154 7.16 35.13 19.77
CA LEU A 154 8.34 35.56 20.52
C LEU A 154 8.33 37.09 20.72
#